data_AF-A0A8H8R0F2-F1
#
_entry.id   AF-A0A8H8R0F2-F1
#
_cell.length_a   1.000
_cell.length_b   1.000
_cell.length_c   1.000
_cell.angle_alpha   90.00
_cell.angle_beta   90.00
_cell.angle_gamma   90.00
#
_symmetry.space_group_name_H-M   'P 1'
#
loop_
_entity.id
_entity.type
_entity.pdbx_description
1 polymer ?
#
loop_
_entity_poly.entity_id
_entity_poly.type
_entity_poly.pdbx_seq_one_letter_code
_entity_poly.pdbx_strand_id
1 'polypeptide(L)'
;MSTGVDTRDGAEVLVQSNVFTDVDEPIAALYSDDTGYAVAIDNDLGGESNTAPVGNLTASSMPYSYSLLGSGSVVAAVVGTAGATLSF
;
A
#
# COMPACT_ATOMS: atom_id res chain seq x y z
N MET A 1 10.22 0.35 15.35
CA MET A 1 8.99 -0.26 14.83
C MET A 1 8.07 0.84 14.35
N SER A 2 8.17 1.15 13.06
CA SER A 2 7.22 1.97 12.32
C SER A 2 6.35 1.05 11.44
N THR A 3 5.04 1.26 11.46
CA THR A 3 4.07 0.46 10.69
C THR A 3 3.43 1.33 9.61
N GLY A 4 3.22 0.77 8.42
CA GLY A 4 2.52 1.39 7.31
C GLY A 4 1.03 1.02 7.30
N VAL A 5 0.66 0.12 6.40
CA VAL A 5 -0.70 -0.42 6.29
C VAL A 5 -0.91 -1.50 7.36
N ASP A 6 -1.86 -1.27 8.26
CA ASP A 6 -2.27 -2.21 9.29
C ASP A 6 -3.69 -2.73 9.00
N THR A 7 -3.79 -4.00 8.57
CA THR A 7 -5.05 -4.65 8.22
C THR A 7 -5.67 -5.31 9.45
N ARG A 8 -6.88 -4.91 9.81
CA ARG A 8 -7.51 -5.25 11.10
C ARG A 8 -8.96 -5.67 10.94
N ASP A 9 -9.43 -6.48 11.89
CA ASP A 9 -10.84 -6.82 12.07
C ASP A 9 -11.53 -7.34 10.79
N GLY A 10 -10.87 -8.24 10.07
CA GLY A 10 -11.38 -8.86 8.84
C GLY A 10 -11.28 -8.01 7.57
N ALA A 11 -10.67 -6.82 7.62
CA ALA A 11 -10.48 -6.00 6.44
C ALA A 11 -9.62 -6.70 5.37
N GLU A 12 -10.04 -6.64 4.10
CA GLU A 12 -9.21 -6.99 2.95
C GLU A 12 -8.74 -5.73 2.22
N VAL A 13 -7.44 -5.61 1.98
CA VAL A 13 -6.85 -4.43 1.32
C VAL A 13 -6.02 -4.87 0.10
N LEU A 14 -6.29 -4.26 -1.05
CA LEU A 14 -5.42 -4.36 -2.23
C LEU A 14 -4.39 -3.22 -2.16
N VAL A 15 -3.14 -3.54 -1.83
CA VAL A 15 -2.03 -2.58 -1.80
C VAL A 15 -1.26 -2.72 -3.10
N GLN A 16 -1.40 -1.75 -4.01
CA GLN A 16 -0.90 -1.90 -5.38
C GLN A 16 -0.13 -0.67 -5.89
N SER A 17 1.06 -0.91 -6.47
CA SER A 17 1.94 0.12 -7.05
C SER A 17 2.29 1.26 -6.11
N ASN A 18 2.74 0.93 -4.89
CA ASN A 18 3.22 1.89 -3.89
C ASN A 18 4.73 1.79 -3.69
N VAL A 19 5.30 2.82 -3.06
CA VAL A 19 6.70 2.83 -2.61
C VAL A 19 6.72 3.11 -1.12
N PHE A 20 7.44 2.27 -0.38
CA PHE A 20 7.68 2.40 1.04
C PHE A 20 9.17 2.64 1.27
N THR A 21 9.51 3.56 2.17
CA THR A 21 10.89 3.91 2.49
C THR A 21 10.97 4.23 3.97
N ASP A 22 12.02 3.76 4.65
CA ASP A 22 12.25 3.95 6.08
C ASP A 22 11.06 3.51 6.97
N VAL A 23 10.42 2.38 6.62
CA VAL A 23 9.34 1.76 7.40
C VAL A 23 9.70 0.31 7.75
N ASP A 24 9.52 -0.10 9.00
CA ASP A 24 9.89 -1.45 9.45
C ASP A 24 8.85 -2.50 9.03
N GLU A 25 7.56 -2.15 9.01
CA GLU A 25 6.46 -3.03 8.62
C GLU A 25 5.54 -2.31 7.63
N PRO A 26 5.83 -2.33 6.31
CA PRO A 26 5.07 -1.57 5.32
C PRO A 26 3.62 -2.05 5.20
N ILE A 27 3.38 -3.36 5.32
CA ILE A 27 2.06 -3.99 5.27
C ILE A 27 2.03 -5.12 6.29
N ALA A 28 1.13 -5.04 7.27
CA ALA A 28 1.00 -5.98 8.36
C ALA A 28 -0.47 -6.14 8.82
N ALA A 29 -0.71 -7.07 9.75
CA ALA A 29 -1.97 -7.24 10.46
C ALA A 29 -1.67 -7.31 11.96
N LEU A 30 -1.91 -6.21 12.68
CA LEU A 30 -1.44 -6.02 14.05
C LEU A 30 -2.56 -5.48 14.96
N TYR A 31 -2.39 -5.69 16.27
CA TYR A 31 -3.13 -4.98 17.33
C TYR A 31 -4.67 -5.11 17.33
N SER A 32 -5.21 -6.21 16.80
CA SER A 32 -6.65 -6.50 16.76
C SER A 32 -6.96 -7.95 17.15
N ASP A 33 -8.19 -8.19 17.63
CA ASP A 33 -8.66 -9.53 18.03
C ASP A 33 -8.88 -10.44 16.82
N ASP A 34 -9.27 -9.86 15.67
CA ASP A 34 -9.41 -10.55 14.40
C ASP A 34 -8.38 -10.03 13.37
N THR A 35 -7.79 -10.94 12.60
CA THR A 35 -6.80 -10.59 11.57
C THR A 35 -7.44 -9.86 10.39
N GLY A 36 -6.70 -8.93 9.78
CA GLY A 36 -6.97 -8.48 8.41
C GLY A 36 -6.13 -9.24 7.38
N TYR A 37 -6.32 -8.87 6.11
CA TYR A 37 -5.68 -9.48 4.96
C TYR A 37 -5.23 -8.43 3.94
N ALA A 38 -4.09 -8.67 3.29
CA ALA A 38 -3.60 -7.82 2.22
C ALA A 38 -3.18 -8.60 0.98
N VAL A 39 -3.48 -8.05 -0.20
CA VAL A 39 -2.90 -8.49 -1.46
C VAL A 39 -1.95 -7.40 -1.93
N ALA A 40 -0.66 -7.72 -1.98
CA ALA A 40 0.41 -6.78 -2.34
C ALA A 40 0.89 -7.05 -3.78
N ILE A 41 0.71 -6.09 -4.69
CA ILE A 41 1.08 -6.22 -6.11
C ILE A 41 1.92 -5.02 -6.53
N ASP A 42 3.07 -5.25 -7.15
CA ASP A 42 3.94 -4.18 -7.70
C ASP A 42 4.32 -3.10 -6.66
N ASN A 43 4.53 -3.45 -5.39
CA ASN A 43 5.02 -2.48 -4.41
C ASN A 43 6.55 -2.55 -4.30
N ASP A 44 7.21 -1.40 -4.20
CA ASP A 44 8.55 -1.32 -3.64
C ASP A 44 8.41 -1.22 -2.12
N LEU A 45 8.75 -2.30 -1.42
CA LEU A 45 8.62 -2.38 0.04
C LEU A 45 9.86 -1.86 0.77
N GLY A 46 10.82 -1.24 0.07
CA GLY A 46 11.99 -0.63 0.70
C GLY A 46 12.96 -1.63 1.33
N GLY A 47 12.95 -2.88 0.86
CA GLY A 47 13.74 -3.98 1.43
C GLY A 47 13.01 -4.83 2.48
N GLU A 48 11.84 -4.37 2.94
CA GLU A 48 10.98 -5.11 3.86
C GLU A 48 9.97 -6.02 3.14
N SER A 49 9.06 -6.62 3.90
CA SER A 49 8.08 -7.59 3.40
C SER A 49 6.65 -7.31 3.85
N ASN A 50 5.68 -7.83 3.11
CA ASN A 50 4.30 -7.93 3.57
C ASN A 50 4.18 -9.10 4.54
N THR A 51 3.75 -8.82 5.78
CA THR A 51 3.51 -9.85 6.80
C THR A 51 2.02 -10.11 7.05
N ALA A 52 1.12 -9.31 6.45
CA ALA A 52 -0.31 -9.56 6.53
C ALA A 52 -0.67 -10.85 5.74
N PRO A 53 -1.58 -11.68 6.27
CA PRO A 53 -2.14 -12.82 5.52
C PRO A 53 -2.71 -12.40 4.17
N VAL A 54 -2.60 -13.26 3.16
CA VAL A 54 -3.08 -12.96 1.81
C VAL A 54 -4.62 -13.06 1.75
N GLY A 55 -5.26 -12.01 1.24
CA GLY A 55 -6.71 -11.94 1.03
C GLY A 55 -7.14 -12.44 -0.35
N ASN A 56 -8.37 -12.13 -0.76
CA ASN A 56 -8.96 -12.62 -2.01
C ASN A 56 -9.07 -11.55 -3.12
N LEU A 57 -8.77 -10.28 -2.79
CA LEU A 57 -8.81 -9.19 -3.76
C LEU A 57 -7.82 -9.41 -4.92
N THR A 58 -8.23 -9.04 -6.12
CA THR A 58 -7.41 -9.04 -7.33
C THR A 58 -7.39 -7.65 -7.95
N ALA A 59 -6.51 -7.41 -8.92
CA ALA A 59 -6.45 -6.15 -9.66
C ALA A 59 -7.77 -5.78 -10.38
N SER A 60 -8.70 -6.73 -10.57
CA SER A 60 -10.01 -6.49 -11.17
C SER A 60 -11.17 -6.45 -10.16
N SER A 61 -10.87 -6.52 -8.85
CA SER A 61 -11.93 -6.54 -7.82
C SER A 61 -12.57 -5.18 -7.58
N MET A 62 -11.94 -4.08 -8.00
CA MET A 62 -12.48 -2.73 -7.78
C MET A 62 -13.60 -2.42 -8.80
N PRO A 63 -14.71 -1.79 -8.37
CA PRO A 63 -15.85 -1.47 -9.24
C PRO A 63 -15.60 -0.23 -10.12
N TYR A 64 -14.34 0.17 -10.28
CA TYR A 64 -13.91 1.35 -11.03
C TYR A 64 -12.61 1.05 -11.78
N SER A 65 -12.42 1.73 -12.90
CA SER A 65 -11.20 1.63 -13.71
C SER A 65 -10.13 2.58 -13.21
N TYR A 66 -8.88 2.13 -13.23
CA TYR A 66 -7.71 2.95 -12.91
C TYR A 66 -6.51 2.50 -13.75
N SER A 67 -5.51 3.36 -13.85
CA SER A 67 -4.22 3.06 -14.47
C SER A 67 -3.12 3.19 -13.43
N LEU A 68 -2.22 2.21 -13.38
CA LEU A 68 -1.07 2.20 -12.48
C LEU A 68 0.11 2.92 -13.12
N LEU A 69 0.84 3.70 -12.33
CA LEU A 69 2.10 4.34 -12.76
C LEU A 69 3.29 3.36 -12.76
N GLY A 70 3.16 2.25 -12.02
CA GLY A 70 4.28 1.37 -11.64
C GLY A 70 5.05 1.95 -10.45
N SER A 71 5.37 1.12 -9.45
CA SER A 71 6.08 1.56 -8.23
C SER A 71 7.30 2.43 -8.50
N GLY A 72 8.13 2.06 -9.48
CA GLY A 72 9.34 2.82 -9.85
C GLY A 72 9.11 4.27 -10.31
N SER A 73 7.88 4.65 -10.68
CA SER A 73 7.52 6.01 -11.12
C SER A 73 6.80 6.82 -10.04
N VAL A 74 6.37 6.18 -8.95
CA VAL A 74 5.46 6.80 -7.95
C VAL A 74 6.12 7.98 -7.26
N VAL A 75 7.37 7.83 -6.78
CA VAL A 75 8.05 8.91 -6.03
C VAL A 75 8.13 10.18 -6.86
N ALA A 76 8.57 10.10 -8.12
CA ALA A 76 8.68 11.25 -9.00
C ALA A 76 7.32 11.91 -9.27
N ALA A 77 6.28 11.11 -9.51
CA ALA A 77 4.93 11.61 -9.75
C ALA A 77 4.34 12.29 -8.50
N VAL A 78 4.44 11.66 -7.33
CA VAL A 78 3.89 12.18 -6.07
C VAL A 78 4.60 13.47 -5.65
N VAL A 79 5.93 13.50 -5.63
CA VAL A 79 6.68 14.71 -5.27
C VAL A 79 6.39 15.87 -6.22
N GLY A 80 6.17 15.59 -7.51
CA GLY A 80 5.88 16.62 -8.51
C GLY A 80 4.45 17.16 -8.50
N THR A 81 3.49 16.48 -7.86
CA THR A 81 2.05 16.79 -8.03
C THR A 81 1.22 16.82 -6.75
N ALA A 82 1.64 16.13 -5.68
CA ALA A 82 0.87 16.04 -4.45
C ALA A 82 1.10 17.25 -3.55
N GLY A 83 0.03 17.71 -2.89
CA GLY A 83 0.07 18.86 -1.99
C GLY A 83 -0.33 20.17 -2.66
N ALA A 84 -0.20 21.27 -1.92
CA ALA A 84 -0.55 22.59 -2.42
C ALA A 84 0.59 23.18 -3.27
N THR A 85 0.32 23.41 -4.55
CA THR A 85 1.22 24.19 -5.42
C THR A 85 1.01 25.68 -5.16
N LEU A 86 1.98 26.34 -4.53
CA LEU A 86 1.93 27.78 -4.30
C LEU A 86 2.25 28.52 -5.61
N SER A 87 1.28 29.28 -6.14
CA SER A 87 1.50 30.24 -7.22
C SER A 87 1.48 31.66 -6.64
N PHE A 88 2.47 32.48 -7.00
CA PHE A 88 2.61 33.87 -6.57
C PHE A 88 2.30 34.85 -7.71
#